data_AF-A0A954KFC7-F1
#
_entry.id   AF-A0A954KFC7-F1
#
_cell.length_a   1.000
_cell.length_b   1.000
_cell.length_c   1.000
_cell.angle_alpha   90.00
_cell.angle_beta   90.00
_cell.angle_gamma   90.00
#
_symmetry.space_group_name_H-M   'P 1'
#
loop_
_entity.id
_entity.type
_entity.pdbx_description
1 polymer ?
#
loop_
_entity_poly.entity_id
_entity_poly.type
_entity_poly.pdbx_seq_one_letter_code
_entity_poly.pdbx_strand_id
1 'polypeptide(L)'
;MSKTRMKPSIPYKYFPLFAHATVQWARNIRGRSCYFRVWSDAEAALKKYLAERDWLQVGEGLPADITGTSLADLCNQFLTAKQSRVHSGELTLATFHDYKRCCDLLIKTLGRQRPVQVQVLSLALCFLNGLQWVATSLFSL
;
A
#
# COMPACT_ATOMS: atom_id res chain seq x y z
N MET A 1 6.59 -30.73 15.36
CA MET A 1 7.81 -30.28 16.07
C MET A 1 8.01 -28.79 15.78
N SER A 2 7.62 -27.90 16.70
CA SER A 2 7.87 -26.47 16.57
C SER A 2 9.36 -26.21 16.79
N LYS A 3 10.08 -25.83 15.73
CA LYS A 3 11.50 -25.49 15.78
C LYS A 3 11.64 -24.21 16.61
N THR A 4 12.01 -24.33 17.89
CA THR A 4 12.28 -23.18 18.76
C THR A 4 13.41 -22.37 18.15
N ARG A 5 13.06 -21.25 17.51
CA ARG A 5 14.04 -20.42 16.80
C ARG A 5 14.86 -19.68 17.86
N MET A 6 16.12 -20.07 18.03
CA MET A 6 17.02 -19.41 18.98
C MET A 6 17.19 -17.94 18.59
N LYS A 7 17.24 -17.05 19.59
CA LYS A 7 17.47 -15.62 19.37
C LYS A 7 18.86 -15.44 18.73
N PRO A 8 18.98 -14.77 17.59
CA PRO A 8 20.26 -14.52 16.95
C PRO A 8 21.11 -13.59 17.83
N SER A 9 22.42 -13.81 17.80
CA SER A 9 23.37 -12.83 18.31
C SER A 9 23.29 -11.54 17.50
N ILE A 10 23.45 -10.41 18.18
CA ILE A 10 23.48 -9.11 17.53
C ILE A 10 24.66 -9.08 16.51
N PRO A 11 24.47 -8.57 15.27
CA PRO A 11 25.49 -8.67 14.22
C PRO A 11 26.79 -7.93 14.54
N TYR A 12 26.70 -6.76 15.19
CA TYR A 12 27.86 -5.96 15.60
C TYR A 12 27.56 -5.13 16.86
N LYS A 13 28.63 -4.72 17.56
CA LYS A 13 28.59 -4.12 18.91
C LYS A 13 27.69 -2.88 19.07
N TYR A 14 27.51 -2.09 18.02
CA TYR A 14 26.74 -0.84 18.03
C TYR A 14 25.41 -0.95 17.27
N PHE A 15 24.85 -2.15 17.11
CA PHE A 15 23.60 -2.33 16.39
C PHE A 15 22.43 -1.69 17.17
N PRO A 16 21.64 -0.81 16.53
CA PRO A 16 20.62 0.00 17.23
C PRO A 16 19.32 -0.75 17.57
N LEU A 17 19.17 -2.01 17.15
CA LEU A 17 17.96 -2.82 17.30
C LEU A 17 18.24 -4.05 18.17
N PHE A 18 17.21 -4.58 18.84
CA PHE A 18 17.30 -5.81 19.62
C PHE A 18 16.47 -6.93 18.99
N ALA A 19 16.89 -8.18 19.21
CA ALA A 19 16.17 -9.36 18.72
C ALA A 19 14.99 -9.69 19.65
N HIS A 20 13.75 -9.45 19.18
CA HIS A 20 12.54 -9.75 19.94
C HIS A 20 12.04 -11.18 19.69
N ALA A 21 11.41 -11.81 20.68
CA ALA A 21 10.95 -13.20 20.64
C ALA A 21 9.99 -13.53 19.47
N THR A 22 9.37 -12.51 18.86
CA THR A 22 8.53 -12.63 17.66
C THR A 22 9.31 -12.82 16.36
N VAL A 23 10.60 -13.19 16.43
CA VAL A 23 11.48 -13.41 15.25
C VAL A 23 11.71 -12.12 14.46
N GLN A 24 11.63 -10.97 15.13
CA GLN A 24 11.77 -9.67 14.51
C GLN A 24 12.80 -8.82 15.23
N TRP A 25 13.45 -7.93 14.48
CA TRP A 25 14.24 -6.84 15.00
C TRP A 25 13.33 -5.71 15.46
N ALA A 26 13.51 -5.27 16.70
CA ALA A 26 12.68 -4.26 17.33
C ALA A 26 13.50 -3.17 18.02
N ARG A 27 12.86 -2.03 18.26
CA ARG A 27 13.39 -0.96 19.10
C ARG A 27 12.26 -0.32 19.90
N ASN A 28 12.54 -0.03 21.16
CA ASN A 28 11.63 0.73 22.00
C ASN A 28 11.86 2.22 21.75
N ILE A 29 10.84 2.92 21.27
CA ILE A 29 10.86 4.35 20.96
C ILE A 29 9.64 4.96 21.63
N ARG A 30 9.85 5.95 22.50
CA ARG A 30 8.77 6.65 23.26
C ARG A 30 7.81 5.70 23.99
N GLY A 31 8.34 4.63 24.60
CA GLY A 31 7.55 3.66 25.34
C GLY A 31 6.72 2.69 24.49
N ARG A 32 6.89 2.72 23.15
CA ARG A 32 6.27 1.75 22.22
C ARG A 32 7.33 0.85 21.59
N SER A 33 7.03 -0.43 21.44
CA SER A 33 7.89 -1.39 20.73
C SER A 33 7.59 -1.35 19.24
N CYS A 34 8.52 -0.80 18.44
CA CYS A 34 8.44 -0.75 16.99
C CYS A 34 9.17 -1.96 16.38
N TYR A 35 8.55 -2.62 15.41
CA TYR A 35 9.08 -3.80 14.72
C TYR A 35 9.45 -3.47 13.28
N PHE A 36 10.66 -3.85 12.85
CA PHE A 36 11.18 -3.45 11.54
C PHE A 36 11.11 -4.60 10.53
N ARG A 37 11.89 -5.66 10.74
CA ARG A 37 12.02 -6.82 9.85
C ARG A 37 12.36 -8.10 10.62
N VAL A 38 12.31 -9.23 9.91
CA VAL A 38 12.63 -10.56 10.43
C VAL A 38 14.13 -10.67 10.76
N TRP A 39 14.50 -11.53 11.70
CA TRP A 39 15.88 -11.80 12.09
C TRP A 39 16.84 -12.15 10.95
N SER A 40 16.35 -12.78 9.87
CA SER A 40 17.16 -13.19 8.72
C SER A 40 17.90 -12.02 8.06
N ASP A 41 17.29 -10.83 8.06
CA ASP A 41 17.76 -9.69 7.26
C ASP A 41 18.01 -8.48 8.16
N ALA A 42 19.09 -8.55 8.95
CA ALA A 42 19.45 -7.49 9.88
C ALA A 42 19.74 -6.15 9.20
N GLU A 43 20.34 -6.17 8.00
CA GLU A 43 20.60 -4.95 7.22
C GLU A 43 19.31 -4.31 6.72
N ALA A 44 18.36 -5.11 6.24
CA ALA A 44 17.05 -4.61 5.82
C ALA A 44 16.27 -4.02 7.00
N ALA A 45 16.41 -4.61 8.20
CA ALA A 45 15.86 -4.06 9.43
C ALA A 45 16.47 -2.69 9.77
N LEU A 46 17.80 -2.56 9.64
CA LEU A 46 18.51 -1.33 9.89
C LEU A 46 18.10 -0.22 8.90
N LYS A 47 18.00 -0.55 7.60
CA LYS A 47 17.56 0.40 6.57
C LYS A 47 16.16 0.95 6.86
N LYS A 48 15.22 0.06 7.24
CA LYS A 48 13.87 0.47 7.62
C LYS A 48 13.88 1.33 8.88
N TYR A 49 14.64 0.93 9.90
CA TYR A 49 14.80 1.74 11.10
C TYR A 49 15.33 3.15 10.80
N LEU A 50 16.37 3.28 9.96
CA LEU A 50 16.92 4.59 9.61
C LEU A 50 15.92 5.49 8.87
N ALA A 51 15.11 4.92 7.97
CA ALA A 51 14.07 5.66 7.26
C ALA A 51 12.93 6.14 8.18
N GLU A 52 12.62 5.35 9.20
CA GLU A 52 11.47 5.57 10.08
C GLU A 52 11.84 6.30 11.38
N ARG A 53 13.11 6.25 11.81
CA ARG A 53 13.59 6.71 13.13
C ARG A 53 13.19 8.14 13.42
N ASP A 54 13.41 9.05 12.48
CA ASP A 54 13.23 10.48 12.73
C ASP A 54 11.75 10.80 12.99
N TRP A 55 10.85 10.19 12.22
CA TRP A 55 9.40 10.27 12.43
C TRP A 55 8.97 9.65 13.76
N LEU A 56 9.47 8.44 14.06
CA LEU A 56 9.17 7.72 15.31
C LEU A 56 9.68 8.48 16.55
N GLN A 57 10.78 9.23 16.45
CA GLN A 57 11.31 10.07 17.53
C GLN A 57 10.45 11.31 17.78
N VAL A 58 9.98 11.96 16.71
CA VAL A 58 9.07 13.12 16.80
C VAL A 58 7.70 12.71 17.35
N GLY A 59 7.33 11.44 17.22
CA GLY A 59 6.07 10.88 17.76
C GLY A 59 4.87 11.09 16.85
N GLU A 60 5.11 11.69 15.68
CA GLU A 60 4.20 11.61 14.55
C GLU A 60 4.13 10.15 14.08
N GLY A 61 2.92 9.66 13.80
CA GLY A 61 2.75 8.35 13.20
C GLY A 61 3.57 8.25 11.93
N LEU A 62 4.11 7.07 11.63
CA LEU A 62 4.70 6.80 10.31
C LEU A 62 3.71 7.28 9.24
N PRO A 63 4.16 8.04 8.21
CA PRO A 63 3.31 8.30 7.06
C PRO A 63 2.84 6.93 6.56
N ALA A 64 1.54 6.65 6.73
CA ALA A 64 0.96 5.37 6.38
C ALA A 64 1.25 5.15 4.91
N ASP A 65 2.14 4.19 4.62
CA ASP A 65 2.73 3.87 3.32
C ASP A 65 2.00 4.58 2.16
N ILE A 66 2.38 5.84 1.89
CA ILE A 66 1.71 6.74 0.93
C ILE A 66 2.07 6.31 -0.51
N THR A 67 2.63 5.12 -0.67
CA THR A 67 3.05 4.56 -1.95
C THR A 67 1.90 3.92 -2.73
N GLY A 68 0.68 3.88 -2.17
CA GLY A 68 -0.53 3.49 -2.88
C GLY A 68 -1.46 4.69 -3.06
N THR A 69 -1.78 5.04 -4.31
CA THR A 69 -2.90 5.93 -4.64
C THR A 69 -4.12 5.46 -3.83
N SER A 70 -4.65 6.34 -2.96
CA SER A 70 -5.81 5.98 -2.16
C SER A 70 -7.00 5.74 -3.09
N LEU A 71 -7.97 4.94 -2.65
CA LEU A 71 -9.20 4.73 -3.44
C LEU A 71 -9.90 6.05 -3.76
N ALA A 72 -9.84 7.02 -2.85
CA ALA A 72 -10.36 8.36 -3.07
C ALA A 72 -9.60 9.12 -4.17
N ASP A 73 -8.27 9.07 -4.15
CA ASP A 73 -7.44 9.72 -5.16
C ASP A 73 -7.64 9.08 -6.54
N LEU A 74 -7.78 7.76 -6.60
CA LEU A 74 -8.11 7.04 -7.83
C LEU A 74 -9.46 7.45 -8.39
N CYS A 75 -10.50 7.50 -7.54
CA CYS A 75 -11.84 7.94 -7.94
C CYS A 75 -11.82 9.40 -8.42
N ASN A 76 -11.09 10.27 -7.74
CA ASN A 76 -10.95 11.67 -8.14
C ASN A 76 -10.23 11.82 -9.50
N GLN A 77 -9.13 11.09 -9.72
CA GLN A 77 -8.44 11.08 -11.00
C GLN A 77 -9.35 10.59 -12.14
N PHE A 78 -10.11 9.53 -11.91
CA PHE A 78 -11.07 9.00 -12.87
C PHE A 78 -12.17 10.01 -13.19
N LEU A 79 -12.78 10.64 -12.18
CA LEU A 79 -13.84 11.63 -12.39
C LEU A 79 -13.30 12.87 -13.12
N THR A 80 -12.11 13.35 -12.79
CA THR A 80 -11.45 14.45 -13.52
C THR A 80 -11.28 14.11 -15.00
N ALA A 81 -10.80 12.91 -15.32
CA ALA A 81 -10.64 12.46 -16.71
C ALA A 81 -11.99 12.35 -17.46
N LYS A 82 -13.05 11.90 -16.79
CA LYS A 82 -14.39 11.83 -17.38
C LYS A 82 -15.03 13.21 -17.53
N GLN A 83 -14.77 14.14 -16.61
CA GLN A 83 -15.26 15.50 -16.70
C GLN A 83 -14.67 16.24 -17.90
N SER A 84 -13.39 16.03 -18.23
CA SER A 84 -12.79 16.54 -19.46
C SER A 84 -13.49 16.01 -20.72
N ARG A 85 -13.95 14.75 -20.71
CA ARG A 85 -14.72 14.17 -21.84
C ARG A 85 -16.16 14.68 -21.93
N VAL A 86 -16.76 15.07 -20.81
CA VAL A 86 -18.04 15.80 -20.83
C VAL A 86 -17.84 17.17 -21.48
N HIS A 87 -16.73 17.84 -21.14
CA HIS A 87 -16.42 19.15 -21.71
C HIS A 87 -16.12 19.10 -23.22
N SER A 88 -15.55 17.99 -23.72
CA SER A 88 -15.35 17.77 -25.16
C SER A 88 -16.61 17.30 -25.90
N GLY A 89 -17.72 17.03 -25.20
CA GLY A 89 -18.97 16.53 -25.79
C GLY A 89 -18.95 15.03 -26.13
N GLU A 90 -17.86 14.31 -25.83
CA GLU A 90 -17.75 12.86 -26.02
C GLU A 90 -18.59 12.05 -25.02
N LEU A 91 -18.95 12.67 -23.89
CA LEU A 91 -19.71 12.03 -22.82
C LEU A 91 -20.88 12.91 -22.38
N THR A 92 -22.04 12.31 -22.18
CA THR A 92 -23.19 13.05 -21.62
C THR A 92 -23.02 13.31 -20.12
N LEU A 93 -23.60 14.41 -19.65
CA LEU A 93 -23.64 14.76 -18.22
C LEU A 93 -24.32 13.68 -17.37
N ALA A 94 -25.33 13.00 -17.91
CA ALA A 94 -26.03 11.91 -17.23
C ALA A 94 -25.08 10.74 -16.92
N THR A 95 -24.28 10.30 -17.91
CA THR A 95 -23.31 9.21 -17.73
C THR A 95 -22.23 9.59 -16.70
N PHE A 96 -21.82 10.86 -16.64
CA PHE A 96 -20.89 11.33 -15.62
C PHE A 96 -21.47 11.25 -14.20
N HIS A 97 -22.75 11.60 -14.02
CA HIS A 97 -23.42 11.48 -12.73
C HIS A 97 -23.52 10.02 -12.25
N ASP A 98 -23.76 9.08 -13.16
CA ASP A 98 -23.77 7.64 -12.83
C ASP A 98 -22.37 7.16 -12.38
N TYR A 99 -21.32 7.58 -13.08
CA TYR A 99 -19.94 7.29 -12.67
C TYR A 99 -19.61 7.83 -11.28
N LYS A 100 -20.03 9.07 -10.99
CA LYS A 100 -19.85 9.67 -9.66
C LYS A 100 -20.56 8.85 -8.58
N ARG A 101 -21.80 8.46 -8.82
CA ARG A 101 -22.58 7.63 -7.89
C ARG A 101 -21.92 6.27 -7.63
N CYS A 102 -21.34 5.64 -8.65
CA CYS A 102 -20.58 4.41 -8.50
C CYS A 102 -19.30 4.60 -7.67
N CYS A 103 -18.54 5.68 -7.90
CA CYS A 103 -17.37 6.02 -7.09
C CYS A 103 -17.73 6.26 -5.62
N ASP A 104 -18.84 6.94 -5.34
CA ASP A 104 -19.32 7.15 -3.97
C ASP A 104 -19.68 5.83 -3.28
N LEU A 105 -20.30 4.89 -4.01
CA LEU A 105 -20.61 3.55 -3.51
C LEU A 105 -19.34 2.75 -3.20
N LEU A 106 -18.33 2.83 -4.07
CA LEU A 106 -17.04 2.17 -3.88
C LEU A 106 -16.31 2.70 -2.64
N ILE A 107 -16.30 4.03 -2.46
CA ILE A 107 -15.69 4.65 -1.27
C ILE A 107 -16.45 4.23 0.00
N LYS A 108 -17.79 4.18 -0.04
CA LYS A 108 -18.62 3.77 1.09
C LYS A 108 -18.40 2.30 1.49
N THR A 109 -18.19 1.41 0.52
CA THR A 109 -18.05 -0.03 0.76
C THR A 109 -16.64 -0.45 1.15
N LEU A 110 -15.62 0.12 0.50
CA LEU A 110 -14.21 -0.30 0.67
C LEU A 110 -13.41 0.58 1.62
N GLY A 111 -13.86 1.82 1.85
CA GLY A 111 -13.21 2.80 2.72
C GLY A 111 -12.28 3.77 1.98
N ARG A 112 -12.33 5.05 2.37
CA ARG A 112 -11.68 6.19 1.69
C ARG A 112 -10.16 6.09 1.60
N GLN A 113 -9.52 5.66 2.69
CA GLN A 113 -8.06 5.62 2.84
C GLN A 113 -7.48 4.24 2.52
N ARG A 114 -8.27 3.35 1.90
CA ARG A 114 -7.78 2.01 1.56
C ARG A 114 -6.74 2.16 0.44
N PRO A 115 -5.48 1.71 0.67
CA PRO A 115 -4.47 1.72 -0.37
C PRO A 115 -4.87 0.72 -1.47
N VAL A 116 -4.95 1.17 -2.71
CA VAL A 116 -5.23 0.30 -3.86
C VAL A 116 -3.91 -0.30 -4.32
N GLN A 117 -3.60 -1.52 -3.88
CA GLN A 117 -2.49 -2.28 -4.47
C GLN A 117 -2.89 -2.67 -5.91
N VAL A 118 -1.97 -2.43 -6.85
CA VAL A 118 -2.15 -2.51 -8.32
C VAL A 118 -2.60 -3.89 -8.83
N GLN A 119 -2.77 -4.90 -7.97
CA GLN A 119 -3.18 -6.26 -8.36
C GLN A 119 -4.69 -6.50 -8.48
N VAL A 120 -5.56 -5.56 -8.09
CA VAL A 120 -7.04 -5.78 -8.17
C VAL A 120 -7.74 -5.14 -9.37
N LEU A 121 -7.01 -4.46 -10.26
CA LEU A 121 -7.62 -3.84 -11.44
C LEU A 121 -7.98 -4.83 -12.56
N SER A 122 -7.47 -6.06 -12.52
CA SER A 122 -7.79 -7.07 -13.53
C SER A 122 -9.23 -7.59 -13.41
N LEU A 123 -9.81 -7.67 -12.21
CA LEU A 123 -11.19 -8.16 -12.03
C LEU A 123 -12.26 -7.07 -12.22
N ALA A 124 -11.96 -5.81 -11.89
CA ALA A 124 -12.94 -4.73 -12.00
C ALA A 124 -13.12 -4.21 -13.43
N LEU A 125 -12.09 -4.30 -14.28
CA LEU A 125 -12.21 -3.97 -15.71
C LEU A 125 -12.90 -5.07 -16.52
N CYS A 126 -12.84 -6.34 -16.08
CA CYS A 126 -13.53 -7.45 -16.74
C CYS A 126 -15.07 -7.36 -16.64
N PHE A 127 -15.61 -6.70 -15.60
CA PHE A 127 -17.07 -6.58 -15.44
C PHE A 127 -17.70 -5.37 -16.16
N LEU A 128 -16.90 -4.39 -16.59
CA LEU A 128 -17.42 -3.17 -17.24
C LEU A 128 -17.24 -3.14 -18.76
N ASN A 129 -16.41 -4.00 -19.35
CA ASN A 129 -16.23 -4.06 -20.80
C ASN A 129 -16.29 -5.51 -21.27
N GLY A 130 -17.51 -6.03 -21.43
CA GLY A 130 -17.75 -7.29 -22.13
C GLY A 130 -17.44 -7.17 -23.63
N LEU A 131 -16.16 -7.04 -24.01
CA LEU A 131 -15.67 -7.19 -25.38
C LEU A 131 -14.13 -7.31 -25.42
N GLN A 132 -13.69 -8.34 -26.14
CA GLN A 132 -12.35 -8.60 -26.68
C GLN A 132 -11.23 -9.02 -25.71
N TRP A 133 -11.13 -10.33 -25.49
CA TRP A 133 -9.86 -11.00 -25.26
C TRP A 133 -9.00 -10.85 -26.52
N VAL A 134 -7.93 -10.06 -26.45
CA VAL A 134 -6.76 -10.29 -27.31
C VAL A 134 -5.60 -10.56 -26.39
N ALA A 135 -5.24 -11.83 -26.32
CA ALA A 135 -4.11 -12.34 -25.59
C ALA A 135 -2.83 -11.70 -26.12
N THR A 136 -2.22 -10.81 -25.35
CA THR A 136 -0.80 -10.49 -25.49
C THR A 136 -0.02 -11.37 -24.52
N SER A 137 0.23 -12.58 -25.01
CA SER A 137 1.51 -13.25 -24.84
C SER A 137 2.62 -12.21 -24.92
N LEU A 138 3.44 -12.08 -23.86
CA LEU A 138 4.86 -11.68 -23.86
C LEU A 138 5.31 -11.49 -22.40
N PHE A 139 5.44 -12.62 -21.69
CA PHE A 139 6.34 -12.72 -20.55
C PHE A 139 7.26 -13.91 -20.83
N SER A 140 8.35 -13.63 -21.54
CA SER A 140 9.55 -14.47 -21.63
C SER A 140 10.69 -13.61 -22.14
N LEU A 141 11.43 -13.01 -21.19
CA LEU A 141 12.89 -13.04 -21.00
C LEU A 141 13.30 -11.90 -20.08
#